data_AF-U4UMQ4-F1
#
_entry.id   AF-U4UMQ4-F1
#
_cell.length_a   1.000
_cell.length_b   1.000
_cell.length_c   1.000
_cell.angle_alpha   90.00
_cell.angle_beta   90.00
_cell.angle_gamma   90.00
#
_symmetry.space_group_name_H-M   'P 1'
#
loop_
_entity.id
_entity.type
_entity.pdbx_description
1 polymer ?
#
loop_
_entity_poly.entity_id
_entity_poly.type
_entity_poly.pdbx_seq_one_letter_code
_entity_poly.pdbx_strand_id
1 'polypeptide(L)'
;MLKILNYCVLHSDKTTDVSLRLINVLSKPMSSCTAIDSGANLRKLFAGAVKAVQPASLINNQVKLADGHLTVSDQSFPLAKSCHVAGFGKAVLGMALELERTLGNRLKRAIVVVPKGIFQNYPQFKQENSKIAFIEGAANNMPDRDALVGAQSIKKLAEELQEDDLLLVLISGGGSALLPLPKPPITLEEKQNVIQGLSRGGANITELNTVRKHLSLLKGGGLAKLAYPSRVISLILSDVVGDPLEVIASGPTVDFQEDPDEAIQVGQSFTSKSFYKCK
;
A
#
# COMPACT_ATOMS: atom_id res chain seq x y z
N MET A 1 -8.04 9.59 4.33
CA MET A 1 -9.29 8.80 4.20
C MET A 1 -8.89 7.34 3.96
N LEU A 2 -9.57 6.35 4.55
CA LEU A 2 -9.32 4.94 4.23
C LEU A 2 -10.09 4.62 2.94
N LYS A 3 -9.37 4.28 1.88
CA LYS A 3 -9.93 3.75 0.65
C LYS A 3 -9.81 2.25 0.63
N ILE A 4 -10.82 1.60 0.07
CA ILE A 4 -10.81 0.16 -0.12
C ILE A 4 -10.81 -0.08 -1.62
N LEU A 5 -9.79 -0.76 -2.09
CA LEU A 5 -9.67 -1.18 -3.46
C LEU A 5 -9.74 -2.70 -3.49
N ASN A 6 -10.79 -3.24 -4.09
CA ASN A 6 -10.92 -4.66 -4.33
C ASN A 6 -10.37 -4.99 -5.72
N TYR A 7 -9.44 -5.93 -5.80
CA TYR A 7 -8.76 -6.34 -7.03
C TYR A 7 -8.92 -7.84 -7.23
N CYS A 8 -9.73 -8.23 -8.21
CA CYS A 8 -9.86 -9.62 -8.66
C CYS A 8 -9.30 -9.70 -10.08
N VAL A 9 -8.17 -10.40 -10.26
CA VAL A 9 -7.66 -10.72 -11.60
C VAL A 9 -8.42 -11.95 -12.07
N LEU A 10 -9.24 -11.80 -13.11
CA LEU A 10 -9.84 -12.93 -13.82
C LEU A 10 -9.11 -13.07 -15.15
N HIS A 11 -8.52 -14.24 -15.41
CA HIS A 11 -8.14 -14.61 -16.76
C HIS A 11 -9.28 -15.44 -17.35
N SER A 12 -10.16 -14.80 -18.13
CA SER A 12 -10.88 -15.52 -19.18
C SER A 12 -10.04 -15.42 -20.44
N ASP A 13 -9.81 -16.55 -21.11
CA ASP A 13 -8.89 -16.73 -22.24
C ASP A 13 -8.56 -15.46 -23.04
N LYS A 14 -7.29 -15.05 -22.93
CA LYS A 14 -6.55 -14.02 -23.71
C LYS A 14 -6.78 -12.53 -23.43
N THR A 15 -7.49 -12.16 -22.37
CA THR A 15 -7.44 -10.77 -21.84
C THR A 15 -7.57 -10.78 -20.32
N THR A 16 -6.65 -10.10 -19.63
CA THR A 16 -6.75 -9.82 -18.19
C THR A 16 -8.00 -8.98 -17.94
N ASP A 17 -9.09 -9.57 -17.45
CA ASP A 17 -10.27 -8.80 -17.05
C ASP A 17 -10.13 -8.45 -15.57
N VAL A 18 -9.73 -7.21 -15.32
CA VAL A 18 -9.54 -6.68 -13.98
C VAL A 18 -10.82 -6.00 -13.54
N SER A 19 -11.62 -6.66 -12.71
CA SER A 19 -12.74 -5.98 -12.04
C SER A 19 -12.22 -5.10 -10.91
N LEU A 20 -11.74 -3.89 -11.25
CA LEU A 20 -11.47 -2.81 -10.30
C LEU A 20 -12.77 -2.28 -9.74
N ARG A 21 -13.09 -2.61 -8.47
CA ARG A 21 -14.13 -1.89 -7.72
C ARG A 21 -13.45 -1.03 -6.67
N LEU A 22 -13.37 0.27 -6.95
CA LEU A 22 -13.01 1.28 -5.98
C LEU A 22 -14.22 1.55 -5.09
N ILE A 23 -14.10 1.26 -3.80
CA ILE A 23 -15.07 1.70 -2.79
C ILE A 23 -14.46 2.89 -2.06
N ASN A 24 -14.94 4.09 -2.41
CA ASN A 24 -14.63 5.30 -1.66
C ASN A 24 -15.47 5.30 -0.37
N VAL A 25 -14.84 5.01 0.76
CA VAL A 25 -15.49 5.14 2.06
C VAL A 25 -15.35 6.58 2.53
N LEU A 26 -16.31 7.42 2.13
CA LEU A 26 -16.43 8.76 2.68
C LEU A 26 -16.78 8.63 4.17
N SER A 27 -16.02 9.32 5.03
CA SER A 27 -16.45 9.54 6.41
C SER A 27 -17.82 10.20 6.36
N LYS A 28 -18.84 9.59 6.98
CA LYS A 28 -20.19 10.15 7.08
C LYS A 28 -20.11 11.64 7.46
N PRO A 29 -20.87 12.54 6.81
CA PRO A 29 -20.93 13.93 7.26
C PRO A 29 -21.41 13.96 8.71
N MET A 30 -20.70 14.73 9.55
CA MET A 30 -21.19 15.02 10.90
C MET A 30 -22.54 15.71 10.78
N SER A 31 -23.57 15.10 11.36
CA SER A 31 -24.93 15.66 11.42
C SER A 31 -24.95 16.94 12.26
N SER A 32 -25.59 17.98 11.68
CA SER A 32 -26.01 19.28 12.20
C SER A 32 -25.31 19.82 13.46
N CYS A 33 -24.49 20.85 13.28
CA CYS A 33 -23.98 21.71 14.35
C CYS A 33 -25.14 22.42 15.08
N THR A 34 -25.42 22.01 16.32
CA THR A 34 -26.02 22.89 17.33
C THR A 34 -24.93 23.81 17.91
N ALA A 35 -25.36 24.97 18.41
CA ALA A 35 -24.52 26.12 18.78
C ALA A 35 -23.14 25.78 19.37
N ILE A 36 -22.09 26.28 18.73
CA ILE A 36 -20.69 26.05 19.11
C ILE A 36 -20.36 26.94 20.32
N ASP A 37 -20.38 26.36 21.51
CA ASP A 37 -19.90 27.02 22.73
C ASP A 37 -18.58 26.39 23.23
N SER A 38 -17.61 27.22 23.57
CA SER A 38 -16.31 26.94 24.24
C SER A 38 -15.25 26.07 23.53
N GLY A 39 -13.96 26.43 23.73
CA GLY A 39 -12.79 25.70 23.20
C GLY A 39 -12.64 24.24 23.67
N ALA A 40 -13.40 23.81 24.68
CA ALA A 40 -13.51 22.41 25.06
C ALA A 40 -14.25 21.56 23.99
N ASN A 41 -15.23 22.15 23.30
CA ASN A 41 -15.95 21.48 22.22
C ASN A 41 -15.10 21.37 20.95
N LEU A 42 -14.26 22.37 20.63
CA LEU A 42 -13.28 22.26 19.55
C LEU A 42 -12.24 21.15 19.79
N ARG A 43 -11.75 20.99 21.03
CA ARG A 43 -10.85 19.89 21.38
C ARG A 43 -11.52 18.52 21.27
N LYS A 44 -12.79 18.41 21.68
CA LYS A 44 -13.57 17.17 21.51
C LYS A 44 -13.82 16.84 20.04
N LEU A 45 -14.17 17.85 19.22
CA LEU A 45 -14.34 17.70 17.77
C LEU A 45 -13.04 17.25 17.11
N PHE A 46 -11.92 17.91 17.42
CA PHE A 46 -10.59 17.53 16.92
C PHE A 46 -10.20 16.11 17.36
N ALA A 47 -10.35 15.77 18.64
CA ALA A 47 -10.05 14.43 19.14
C ALA A 47 -10.95 13.36 18.50
N GLY A 48 -12.22 13.67 18.29
CA GLY A 48 -13.16 12.81 17.57
C GLY A 48 -12.74 12.59 16.11
N ALA A 49 -12.35 13.65 15.41
CA ALA A 49 -11.85 13.58 14.04
C ALA A 49 -10.55 12.77 13.94
N VAL A 50 -9.58 13.00 14.84
CA VAL A 50 -8.33 12.23 14.91
C VAL A 50 -8.62 10.77 15.21
N LYS A 51 -9.46 10.47 16.19
CA LYS A 51 -9.86 9.09 16.55
C LYS A 51 -10.51 8.38 15.36
N ALA A 52 -11.38 9.05 14.61
CA ALA A 52 -12.05 8.48 13.45
C ALA A 52 -11.08 8.05 12.33
N VAL A 53 -9.92 8.70 12.23
CA VAL A 53 -8.88 8.38 11.23
C VAL A 53 -7.72 7.56 11.81
N GLN A 54 -7.81 7.09 13.06
CA GLN A 54 -6.81 6.19 13.61
C GLN A 54 -6.88 4.83 12.91
N PRO A 55 -5.73 4.23 12.52
CA PRO A 55 -5.66 2.97 11.80
C PRO A 55 -6.54 1.84 12.38
N ALA A 56 -6.50 1.63 13.69
CA ALA A 56 -7.29 0.60 14.36
C ALA A 56 -8.80 0.85 14.26
N SER A 57 -9.24 2.12 14.41
CA SER A 57 -10.66 2.47 14.26
C SER A 57 -11.14 2.29 12.82
N LEU A 58 -10.29 2.60 11.85
CA LEU A 58 -10.59 2.42 10.44
C LEU A 58 -10.74 0.93 10.09
N ILE A 59 -9.82 0.07 10.54
CA ILE A 59 -9.94 -1.38 10.29
C ILE A 59 -11.19 -1.97 10.96
N ASN A 60 -11.43 -1.68 12.24
CA ASN A 60 -12.61 -2.22 12.95
C ASN A 60 -13.95 -1.83 12.33
N ASN A 61 -14.03 -0.62 11.78
CA ASN A 61 -15.25 -0.15 11.14
C ASN A 61 -15.47 -0.77 9.76
N GLN A 62 -14.39 -1.17 9.08
CA GLN A 62 -14.43 -1.61 7.69
C GLN A 62 -14.31 -3.12 7.52
N VAL A 63 -13.64 -3.83 8.43
CA VAL A 63 -13.34 -5.25 8.28
C VAL A 63 -14.00 -6.03 9.39
N LYS A 64 -14.84 -6.99 9.03
CA LYS A 64 -15.53 -7.88 9.96
C LYS A 64 -15.42 -9.31 9.49
N LEU A 65 -15.23 -10.25 10.41
CA LEU A 65 -15.24 -11.68 10.13
C LEU A 65 -16.40 -12.30 10.91
N ALA A 66 -17.36 -12.87 10.20
CA ALA A 66 -18.50 -13.58 10.78
C ALA A 66 -18.89 -14.75 9.87
N ASP A 67 -19.23 -15.90 10.46
CA ASP A 67 -19.75 -17.07 9.73
C ASP A 67 -18.90 -17.54 8.54
N GLY A 68 -17.57 -17.38 8.64
CA GLY A 68 -16.65 -17.75 7.56
C GLY A 68 -16.59 -16.75 6.40
N HIS A 69 -17.23 -15.58 6.53
CA HIS A 69 -17.20 -14.50 5.57
C HIS A 69 -16.43 -13.29 6.11
N LEU A 70 -15.48 -12.81 5.30
CA LEU A 70 -14.82 -11.53 5.54
C LEU A 70 -15.64 -10.44 4.85
N THR A 71 -16.24 -9.55 5.63
CA THR A 71 -16.86 -8.34 5.12
C THR A 71 -15.83 -7.22 5.12
N VAL A 72 -15.66 -6.56 3.98
CA VAL A 72 -14.83 -5.37 3.80
C VAL A 72 -15.72 -4.26 3.23
N SER A 73 -15.95 -3.21 4.02
CA SER A 73 -17.03 -2.22 3.81
C SER A 73 -18.40 -2.88 3.68
N ASP A 74 -18.97 -2.87 2.48
CA ASP A 74 -20.27 -3.39 2.10
C ASP A 74 -20.17 -4.71 1.30
N GLN A 75 -18.95 -5.18 1.02
CA GLN A 75 -18.72 -6.41 0.26
C GLN A 75 -18.37 -7.56 1.18
N SER A 76 -18.94 -8.73 0.91
CA SER A 76 -18.68 -9.97 1.65
C SER A 76 -17.93 -10.97 0.77
N PHE A 77 -16.87 -11.55 1.32
CA PHE A 77 -16.01 -12.52 0.65
C PHE A 77 -16.02 -13.82 1.45
N PRO A 78 -16.30 -14.98 0.82
CA PRO A 78 -16.14 -16.26 1.48
C PRO A 78 -14.65 -16.47 1.79
N LEU A 79 -14.34 -16.79 3.04
CA LEU A 79 -12.99 -17.10 3.49
C LEU A 79 -12.87 -18.61 3.68
N ALA A 80 -12.81 -19.32 2.56
CA ALA A 80 -12.82 -20.79 2.52
C ALA A 80 -11.60 -21.40 3.25
N LYS A 81 -10.39 -20.86 3.01
CA LYS A 81 -9.15 -21.34 3.62
C LYS A 81 -8.48 -20.26 4.48
N SER A 82 -7.54 -19.54 3.87
CA SER A 82 -6.50 -18.81 4.57
C SER A 82 -6.43 -17.36 4.14
N CYS A 83 -6.32 -16.47 5.13
CA CYS A 83 -6.05 -15.06 4.90
C CYS A 83 -4.56 -14.78 5.11
N HIS A 84 -3.97 -14.04 4.19
CA HIS A 84 -2.61 -13.55 4.25
C HIS A 84 -2.62 -12.02 4.24
N VAL A 85 -1.60 -11.40 4.82
CA VAL A 85 -1.48 -9.93 4.85
C VAL A 85 -0.11 -9.51 4.32
N ALA A 86 -0.10 -8.55 3.40
CA ALA A 86 1.10 -7.82 2.99
C ALA A 86 0.90 -6.34 3.32
N GLY A 87 1.74 -5.74 4.15
CA GLY A 87 1.61 -4.34 4.54
C GLY A 87 2.85 -3.51 4.26
N PHE A 88 2.68 -2.26 3.82
CA PHE A 88 3.78 -1.31 3.69
C PHE A 88 3.33 0.15 3.85
N GLY A 89 4.04 0.91 4.70
CA GLY A 89 3.78 2.33 4.92
C GLY A 89 3.92 2.78 6.38
N LYS A 90 3.71 4.06 6.65
CA LYS A 90 3.84 4.64 8.00
C LYS A 90 2.75 4.19 8.97
N ALA A 91 1.54 3.97 8.48
CA ALA A 91 0.37 3.67 9.32
C ALA A 91 0.02 2.18 9.39
N VAL A 92 0.68 1.34 8.60
CA VAL A 92 0.29 -0.07 8.46
C VAL A 92 0.54 -0.91 9.71
N LEU A 93 1.42 -0.47 10.63
CA LEU A 93 1.63 -1.14 11.92
C LEU A 93 0.30 -1.28 12.67
N GLY A 94 -0.40 -0.17 12.90
CA GLY A 94 -1.70 -0.19 13.59
C GLY A 94 -2.79 -0.91 12.80
N MET A 95 -2.75 -0.84 11.46
CA MET A 95 -3.71 -1.55 10.60
C MET A 95 -3.54 -3.06 10.70
N ALA A 96 -2.30 -3.55 10.66
CA ALA A 96 -1.97 -4.97 10.69
C ALA A 96 -2.32 -5.61 12.03
N LEU A 97 -2.03 -4.92 13.14
CA LEU A 97 -2.36 -5.40 14.47
C LEU A 97 -3.87 -5.55 14.66
N GLU A 98 -4.65 -4.62 14.12
CA GLU A 98 -6.11 -4.74 14.20
C GLU A 98 -6.63 -5.87 13.31
N LEU A 99 -6.10 -6.01 12.09
CA LEU A 99 -6.45 -7.14 11.23
C LEU A 99 -6.11 -8.50 11.86
N GLU A 100 -4.96 -8.62 12.53
CA GLU A 100 -4.61 -9.84 13.23
C GLU A 100 -5.63 -10.20 14.32
N ARG A 101 -6.13 -9.21 15.07
CA ARG A 101 -7.20 -9.42 16.05
C ARG A 101 -8.51 -9.85 15.37
N THR A 102 -8.91 -9.17 14.30
CA THR A 102 -10.15 -9.47 13.58
C THR A 102 -10.13 -10.85 12.93
N LEU A 103 -8.99 -11.25 12.34
CA LEU A 103 -8.85 -12.50 11.61
C LEU A 103 -8.52 -13.70 12.52
N GLY A 104 -7.84 -13.46 13.65
CA GLY A 104 -7.44 -14.47 14.62
C GLY A 104 -6.77 -15.68 13.96
N ASN A 105 -7.40 -16.85 14.07
CA ASN A 105 -6.89 -18.10 13.51
C ASN A 105 -6.93 -18.20 11.98
N ARG A 106 -7.72 -17.34 11.31
CA ARG A 106 -7.81 -17.29 9.85
C ARG A 106 -6.61 -16.60 9.20
N LEU A 107 -5.93 -15.70 9.92
CA LEU A 107 -4.64 -15.19 9.48
C LEU A 107 -3.60 -16.31 9.53
N LYS A 108 -2.95 -16.62 8.42
CA LYS A 108 -1.87 -17.63 8.36
C LYS A 108 -0.49 -17.02 8.41
N ARG A 109 -0.25 -16.01 7.57
CA ARG A 109 1.03 -15.29 7.48
C ARG A 109 0.79 -13.83 7.16
N ALA A 110 1.55 -12.96 7.81
CA ALA A 110 1.57 -11.54 7.52
C ALA A 110 3.01 -11.03 7.42
N ILE A 111 3.32 -10.26 6.38
CA ILE A 111 4.60 -9.56 6.23
C ILE A 111 4.31 -8.07 6.15
N VAL A 112 4.89 -7.27 7.05
CA VAL A 112 4.59 -5.85 7.17
C VAL A 112 5.88 -5.02 7.24
N VAL A 113 6.10 -4.19 6.22
CA VAL A 113 7.29 -3.34 6.09
C VAL A 113 6.97 -1.92 6.56
N VAL A 114 7.69 -1.45 7.57
CA VAL A 114 7.42 -0.19 8.27
C VAL A 114 8.66 0.70 8.32
N PRO A 115 8.50 2.04 8.47
CA PRO A 115 9.64 2.93 8.60
C PRO A 115 10.57 2.55 9.75
N LYS A 116 11.86 2.71 9.53
CA LYS A 116 12.88 2.49 10.56
C LYS A 116 12.65 3.38 11.79
N GLY A 117 12.72 2.79 12.98
CA GLY A 117 12.50 3.45 14.26
C GLY A 117 11.03 3.56 14.66
N ILE A 118 10.09 2.99 13.90
CA ILE A 118 8.66 3.16 14.20
C ILE A 118 8.28 2.64 15.59
N PHE A 119 8.92 1.57 16.05
CA PHE A 119 8.60 0.96 17.35
C PHE A 119 8.94 1.86 18.54
N GLN A 120 9.83 2.84 18.38
CA GLN A 120 10.11 3.83 19.41
C GLN A 120 8.89 4.68 19.75
N ASN A 121 7.98 4.85 18.78
CA ASN A 121 6.69 5.54 18.98
C ASN A 121 5.62 4.64 19.62
N TYR A 122 5.93 3.35 19.80
CA TYR A 122 5.02 2.35 20.38
C TYR A 122 5.77 1.51 21.43
N PRO A 123 6.24 2.10 22.55
CA PRO A 123 7.05 1.40 23.55
C PRO A 123 6.33 0.20 24.21
N GLN A 124 5.00 0.20 24.18
CA GLN A 124 4.15 -0.91 24.64
C GLN A 124 3.99 -2.04 23.62
N PHE A 125 4.44 -1.84 22.38
CA PHE A 125 4.39 -2.88 21.36
C PHE A 125 5.40 -3.97 21.69
N LYS A 126 4.90 -5.19 21.89
CA LYS A 126 5.70 -6.40 22.04
C LYS A 126 5.27 -7.39 20.99
N GLN A 127 6.22 -7.91 20.21
CA GLN A 127 5.96 -8.91 19.19
C GLN A 127 5.95 -10.31 19.82
N GLU A 128 4.96 -10.57 20.66
CA GLU A 128 4.77 -11.88 21.30
C GLU A 128 3.63 -12.62 20.60
N ASN A 129 3.88 -13.86 20.15
CA ASN A 129 2.89 -14.75 19.52
C ASN A 129 2.13 -14.17 18.31
N SER A 130 2.68 -13.15 17.65
CA SER A 130 2.10 -12.58 16.42
C SER A 130 2.48 -13.41 15.20
N LYS A 131 1.53 -13.55 14.28
CA LYS A 131 1.70 -14.10 12.92
C LYS A 131 2.25 -13.09 11.93
N ILE A 132 2.46 -11.85 12.40
CA ILE A 132 3.03 -10.76 11.61
C ILE A 132 4.53 -10.73 11.80
N ALA A 133 5.26 -10.85 10.69
CA ALA A 133 6.66 -10.50 10.61
C ALA A 133 6.77 -9.02 10.23
N PHE A 134 7.20 -8.19 11.18
CA PHE A 134 7.52 -6.80 10.91
C PHE A 134 8.96 -6.63 10.45
N ILE A 135 9.17 -5.78 9.44
CA ILE A 135 10.49 -5.45 8.90
C ILE A 135 10.61 -3.93 8.87
N GLU A 136 11.58 -3.38 9.60
CA GLU A 136 11.88 -1.96 9.58
C GLU A 136 12.82 -1.62 8.42
N GLY A 137 12.50 -0.59 7.65
CA GLY A 137 13.35 -0.14 6.56
C GLY A 137 12.99 1.27 6.11
N ALA A 138 13.50 1.62 4.95
CA ALA A 138 13.38 2.94 4.33
C ALA A 138 13.76 4.11 5.25
N ALA A 139 14.96 4.07 5.82
CA ALA A 139 15.48 5.18 6.63
C ALA A 139 15.37 6.52 5.86
N ASN A 140 14.90 7.57 6.55
CA ASN A 140 14.63 8.90 5.96
C ASN A 140 13.70 8.86 4.74
N ASN A 141 12.77 7.89 4.68
CA ASN A 141 11.83 7.70 3.57
C ASN A 141 12.52 7.44 2.21
N MET A 142 13.71 6.84 2.24
CA MET A 142 14.46 6.42 1.05
C MET A 142 14.57 4.90 1.01
N PRO A 143 14.40 4.23 -0.15
CA PRO A 143 14.62 2.80 -0.26
C PRO A 143 15.97 2.37 0.33
N ASP A 144 16.02 1.24 1.04
CA ASP A 144 17.26 0.69 1.57
C ASP A 144 17.24 -0.85 1.48
N ARG A 145 18.33 -1.48 1.94
CA ARG A 145 18.48 -2.94 1.90
C ARG A 145 17.42 -3.63 2.76
N ASP A 146 17.06 -3.06 3.91
CA ASP A 146 16.07 -3.65 4.81
C ASP A 146 14.67 -3.63 4.17
N ALA A 147 14.29 -2.51 3.53
CA ALA A 147 13.06 -2.42 2.74
C ALA A 147 13.06 -3.36 1.53
N LEU A 148 14.21 -3.58 0.88
CA LEU A 148 14.35 -4.56 -0.20
C LEU A 148 14.09 -5.99 0.29
N VAL A 149 14.63 -6.36 1.46
CA VAL A 149 14.35 -7.67 2.09
C VAL A 149 12.85 -7.79 2.36
N GLY A 150 12.22 -6.76 2.91
CA GLY A 150 10.77 -6.74 3.12
C GLY A 150 9.96 -6.91 1.83
N ALA A 151 10.36 -6.24 0.76
CA ALA A 151 9.74 -6.37 -0.55
C ALA A 151 9.93 -7.78 -1.15
N GLN A 152 11.10 -8.40 -0.97
CA GLN A 152 11.35 -9.79 -1.37
C GLN A 152 10.48 -10.78 -0.58
N SER A 153 10.33 -10.57 0.73
CA SER A 153 9.44 -11.39 1.57
C SER A 153 7.98 -11.26 1.17
N ILE A 154 7.51 -10.06 0.82
CA ILE A 154 6.16 -9.84 0.27
C ILE A 154 5.99 -10.52 -1.09
N LYS A 155 6.98 -10.40 -1.99
CA LYS A 155 6.97 -11.12 -3.29
C LYS A 155 6.79 -12.62 -3.06
N LYS A 156 7.63 -13.21 -2.20
CA LYS A 156 7.58 -14.65 -1.91
C LYS A 156 6.23 -15.06 -1.31
N LEU A 157 5.69 -14.25 -0.40
CA LEU A 157 4.35 -14.49 0.15
C LEU A 157 3.28 -14.54 -0.95
N ALA A 158 3.31 -13.58 -1.89
CA ALA A 158 2.33 -13.50 -2.96
C ALA A 158 2.43 -14.68 -3.94
N GLU A 159 3.65 -15.09 -4.32
CA GLU A 159 3.89 -16.21 -5.25
C GLU A 159 3.46 -17.58 -4.71
N GLU A 160 3.34 -17.72 -3.39
CA GLU A 160 2.94 -18.97 -2.74
C GLU A 160 1.41 -19.14 -2.66
N LEU A 161 0.64 -18.08 -2.94
CA LEU A 161 -0.83 -18.08 -2.77
C LEU A 161 -1.53 -18.90 -3.84
N GLN A 162 -2.63 -19.53 -3.44
CA GLN A 162 -3.49 -20.36 -4.28
C GLN A 162 -4.87 -19.71 -4.48
N GLU A 163 -5.70 -20.27 -5.35
CA GLU A 163 -6.99 -19.70 -5.75
C GLU A 163 -7.96 -19.45 -4.57
N ASP A 164 -7.93 -20.34 -3.57
CA ASP A 164 -8.77 -20.24 -2.37
C ASP A 164 -8.22 -19.30 -1.28
N ASP A 165 -7.01 -18.75 -1.48
CA ASP A 165 -6.41 -17.82 -0.55
C ASP A 165 -6.92 -16.39 -0.78
N LEU A 166 -6.86 -15.60 0.30
CA LEU A 166 -7.13 -14.18 0.26
C LEU A 166 -5.91 -13.39 0.72
N LEU A 167 -5.43 -12.46 -0.10
CA LEU A 167 -4.40 -11.49 0.26
C LEU A 167 -5.02 -10.14 0.60
N LEU A 168 -4.87 -9.72 1.85
CA LEU A 168 -5.14 -8.34 2.27
C LEU A 168 -3.86 -7.50 2.14
N VAL A 169 -3.91 -6.44 1.34
CA VAL A 169 -2.77 -5.53 1.11
C VAL A 169 -3.00 -4.22 1.85
N LEU A 170 -2.18 -3.95 2.87
CA LEU A 170 -2.24 -2.71 3.65
C LEU A 170 -1.30 -1.67 3.05
N ILE A 171 -1.82 -0.52 2.63
CA ILE A 171 -1.03 0.53 2.01
C ILE A 171 -1.24 1.84 2.79
N SER A 172 -0.15 2.54 3.10
CA SER A 172 -0.23 3.93 3.56
C SER A 172 0.93 4.77 3.02
N GLY A 173 0.94 6.07 3.38
CA GLY A 173 2.01 6.99 3.03
C GLY A 173 3.42 6.42 3.28
N GLY A 174 4.36 6.70 2.37
CA GLY A 174 5.73 6.16 2.39
C GLY A 174 5.90 4.81 1.68
N GLY A 175 4.82 4.18 1.21
CA GLY A 175 4.86 2.85 0.58
C GLY A 175 5.84 2.71 -0.60
N SER A 176 6.07 3.76 -1.39
CA SER A 176 7.01 3.74 -2.52
C SER A 176 8.44 3.40 -2.09
N ALA A 177 8.86 3.89 -0.92
CA ALA A 177 10.19 3.66 -0.35
C ALA A 177 10.29 2.33 0.40
N LEU A 178 9.18 1.86 0.99
CA LEU A 178 9.09 0.62 1.78
C LEU A 178 8.83 -0.64 0.95
N LEU A 179 8.44 -0.49 -0.32
CA LEU A 179 8.27 -1.62 -1.25
C LEU A 179 9.21 -1.53 -2.47
N PRO A 180 10.55 -1.43 -2.29
CA PRO A 180 11.47 -1.37 -3.41
C PRO A 180 11.85 -2.78 -3.85
N LEU A 181 11.35 -3.21 -5.02
CA LEU A 181 11.84 -4.42 -5.68
C LEU A 181 12.17 -4.14 -7.15
N PRO A 182 13.44 -3.91 -7.50
CA PRO A 182 13.90 -3.72 -8.87
C PRO A 182 13.60 -4.94 -9.77
N LYS A 183 13.41 -4.73 -11.08
CA LYS A 183 13.38 -5.82 -12.08
C LYS A 183 14.83 -6.25 -12.38
N PRO A 184 15.22 -7.52 -12.26
CA PRO A 184 16.55 -7.98 -12.69
C PRO A 184 16.78 -7.64 -14.18
N PRO A 185 18.03 -7.29 -14.58
CA PRO A 185 19.25 -7.27 -13.77
C PRO A 185 19.47 -5.99 -12.95
N ILE A 186 18.52 -5.05 -12.93
CA ILE A 186 18.67 -3.75 -12.26
C ILE A 186 18.85 -3.95 -10.75
N THR A 187 19.87 -3.32 -10.19
CA THR A 187 20.13 -3.30 -8.75
C THR A 187 19.29 -2.22 -8.04
N LEU A 188 19.19 -2.33 -6.70
CA LEU A 188 18.54 -1.29 -5.90
C LEU A 188 19.23 0.06 -6.08
N GLU A 189 20.55 0.07 -6.10
CA GLU A 189 21.36 1.29 -6.24
C GLU A 189 21.16 1.96 -7.60
N GLU A 190 21.20 1.21 -8.70
CA GLU A 190 20.94 1.75 -10.04
C GLU A 190 19.53 2.36 -10.13
N LYS A 191 18.53 1.65 -9.62
CA LYS A 191 17.16 2.18 -9.55
C LYS A 191 17.10 3.48 -8.75
N GLN A 192 17.79 3.55 -7.61
CA GLN A 192 17.83 4.78 -6.81
C GLN A 192 18.52 5.92 -7.57
N ASN A 193 19.63 5.65 -8.24
CA ASN A 193 20.38 6.64 -9.00
C ASN A 193 19.53 7.22 -10.14
N VAL A 194 18.83 6.38 -10.90
CA VAL A 194 17.91 6.84 -11.97
C VAL A 194 16.82 7.74 -11.39
N ILE A 195 16.14 7.30 -10.34
CA ILE A 195 15.03 8.07 -9.74
C ILE A 195 15.52 9.37 -9.10
N GLN A 196 16.68 9.38 -8.45
CA GLN A 196 17.28 10.59 -7.90
C GLN A 196 17.72 11.56 -8.99
N GLY A 197 18.30 11.05 -10.09
CA GLY A 197 18.68 11.86 -11.25
C GLY A 197 17.47 12.58 -11.87
N LEU A 198 16.38 11.85 -12.11
CA LEU A 198 15.12 12.42 -12.60
C LEU A 198 14.56 13.47 -11.64
N SER A 199 14.53 13.16 -10.34
CA SER A 199 14.04 14.09 -9.31
C SER A 199 14.85 15.39 -9.28
N ARG A 200 16.19 15.31 -9.31
CA ARG A 200 17.10 16.47 -9.40
C ARG A 200 16.94 17.24 -10.71
N GLY A 201 16.59 16.54 -11.79
CA GLY A 201 16.25 17.12 -13.09
C GLY A 201 14.93 17.89 -13.11
N GLY A 202 14.11 17.77 -12.07
CA GLY A 202 12.79 18.41 -11.97
C GLY A 202 11.64 17.56 -12.50
N ALA A 203 11.81 16.24 -12.59
CA ALA A 203 10.73 15.35 -12.97
C ALA A 203 9.56 15.43 -11.98
N ASN A 204 8.35 15.54 -12.51
CA ASN A 204 7.13 15.57 -11.74
C ASN A 204 6.77 14.16 -11.21
N ILE A 205 5.76 14.08 -10.34
CA ILE A 205 5.38 12.82 -9.70
C ILE A 205 4.89 11.76 -10.70
N THR A 206 4.23 12.17 -11.78
CA THR A 206 3.75 11.27 -12.83
C THR A 206 4.94 10.66 -13.56
N GLU A 207 5.88 11.48 -14.04
CA GLU A 207 7.11 11.05 -14.72
C GLU A 207 7.95 10.10 -13.84
N LEU A 208 8.14 10.46 -12.56
CA LEU A 208 8.85 9.62 -11.60
C LEU A 208 8.13 8.27 -11.41
N ASN A 209 6.81 8.26 -11.34
CA ASN A 209 6.04 7.05 -11.15
C ASN A 209 6.01 6.17 -12.42
N THR A 210 5.96 6.75 -13.61
CA THR A 210 6.11 6.03 -14.89
C THR A 210 7.41 5.23 -14.88
N VAL A 211 8.54 5.86 -14.58
CA VAL A 211 9.84 5.17 -14.52
C VAL A 211 9.88 4.17 -13.34
N ARG A 212 9.37 4.53 -12.17
CA ARG A 212 9.37 3.62 -11.00
C ARG A 212 8.60 2.32 -11.25
N LYS A 213 7.46 2.38 -11.97
CA LYS A 213 6.65 1.21 -12.30
C LYS A 213 7.43 0.27 -13.24
N HIS A 214 8.00 0.81 -14.31
CA HIS A 214 8.79 0.03 -15.27
C HIS A 214 10.02 -0.63 -14.65
N LEU A 215 10.69 0.05 -13.70
CA LEU A 215 11.85 -0.50 -12.99
C LEU A 215 11.48 -1.37 -11.77
N SER A 216 10.24 -1.83 -11.61
CA SER A 216 9.83 -2.61 -10.43
C SER A 216 9.05 -3.89 -10.74
N LEU A 217 9.29 -4.94 -9.96
CA LEU A 217 8.47 -6.15 -9.97
C LEU A 217 7.13 -6.02 -9.24
N LEU A 218 7.02 -5.13 -8.25
CA LEU A 218 5.85 -5.04 -7.38
C LEU A 218 4.92 -3.85 -7.65
N LYS A 219 5.41 -2.81 -8.33
CA LYS A 219 4.64 -1.59 -8.64
C LYS A 219 3.84 -1.81 -9.94
N GLY A 220 2.88 -0.93 -10.24
CA GLY A 220 2.08 -1.03 -11.47
C GLY A 220 1.34 -2.38 -11.58
N GLY A 221 0.65 -2.76 -10.52
CA GLY A 221 -0.11 -4.01 -10.47
C GLY A 221 0.74 -5.27 -10.26
N GLY A 222 2.08 -5.15 -10.21
CA GLY A 222 2.98 -6.29 -10.09
C GLY A 222 2.71 -7.17 -8.86
N LEU A 223 2.39 -6.59 -7.70
CA LEU A 223 2.03 -7.38 -6.52
C LEU A 223 0.73 -8.15 -6.73
N ALA A 224 -0.29 -7.53 -7.32
CA ALA A 224 -1.54 -8.22 -7.60
C ALA A 224 -1.39 -9.32 -8.66
N LYS A 225 -0.56 -9.11 -9.68
CA LYS A 225 -0.23 -10.11 -10.70
C LYS A 225 0.48 -11.33 -10.09
N LEU A 226 1.42 -11.11 -9.17
CA LEU A 226 2.13 -12.20 -8.47
C LEU A 226 1.24 -13.00 -7.52
N ALA A 227 0.19 -12.37 -6.98
CA ALA A 227 -0.76 -13.03 -6.09
C ALA A 227 -1.79 -13.88 -6.85
N TYR A 228 -1.91 -13.76 -8.17
CA TYR A 228 -2.82 -14.59 -8.96
C TYR A 228 -2.44 -16.08 -8.82
N PRO A 229 -3.41 -17.00 -8.64
CA PRO A 229 -4.86 -16.83 -8.80
C PRO A 229 -5.64 -16.37 -7.55
N SER A 230 -4.96 -16.06 -6.45
CA SER A 230 -5.63 -15.64 -5.21
C SER A 230 -6.33 -14.29 -5.35
N ARG A 231 -7.33 -14.05 -4.50
CA ARG A 231 -8.03 -12.77 -4.44
C ARG A 231 -7.21 -11.73 -3.68
N VAL A 232 -7.19 -10.49 -4.16
CA VAL A 232 -6.45 -9.38 -3.54
C VAL A 232 -7.38 -8.25 -3.12
N ILE A 233 -7.38 -7.90 -1.84
CA ILE A 233 -8.13 -6.74 -1.33
C ILE A 233 -7.15 -5.76 -0.70
N SER A 234 -7.10 -4.54 -1.21
CA SER A 234 -6.23 -3.48 -0.70
C SER A 234 -6.98 -2.52 0.23
N LEU A 235 -6.41 -2.29 1.41
CA LEU A 235 -6.86 -1.29 2.38
C LEU A 235 -5.84 -0.16 2.40
N ILE A 236 -6.22 1.00 1.84
CA ILE A 236 -5.32 2.08 1.49
C ILE A 236 -5.63 3.32 2.32
N LEU A 237 -4.72 3.70 3.23
CA LEU A 237 -4.79 4.97 3.93
C LEU A 237 -3.97 6.03 3.17
N SER A 238 -4.66 6.85 2.38
CA SER A 238 -4.02 7.85 1.53
C SER A 238 -3.73 9.16 2.27
N ASP A 239 -2.53 9.69 2.05
CA ASP A 239 -2.06 11.04 2.40
C ASP A 239 -1.90 11.95 1.16
N VAL A 240 -2.39 11.52 -0.01
CA VAL A 240 -2.31 12.27 -1.27
C VAL A 240 -3.65 12.93 -1.58
N VAL A 241 -3.65 14.23 -1.88
CA VAL A 241 -4.87 14.98 -2.25
C VAL A 241 -5.53 14.37 -3.50
N GLY A 242 -6.84 14.15 -3.46
CA GLY A 242 -7.59 13.48 -4.53
C GLY A 242 -7.47 11.95 -4.51
N ASP A 243 -6.54 11.42 -3.71
CA ASP A 243 -6.31 10.00 -3.49
C ASP A 243 -6.22 9.12 -4.77
N PRO A 244 -5.42 9.50 -5.79
CA PRO A 244 -5.23 8.69 -7.01
C PRO A 244 -4.49 7.39 -6.71
N LEU A 245 -5.12 6.24 -6.97
CA LEU A 245 -4.63 4.92 -6.54
C LEU A 245 -3.33 4.53 -7.26
N GLU A 246 -3.20 4.89 -8.52
CA GLU A 246 -2.06 4.66 -9.39
C GLU A 246 -0.80 5.44 -8.95
N VAL A 247 -0.98 6.48 -8.14
CA VAL A 247 0.09 7.30 -7.55
C VAL A 247 0.46 6.75 -6.16
N ILE A 248 -0.53 6.34 -5.36
CA ILE A 248 -0.31 5.84 -4.01
C ILE A 248 0.57 4.58 -4.05
N ALA A 249 1.75 4.67 -3.44
CA ALA A 249 2.79 3.64 -3.48
C ALA A 249 3.18 3.15 -4.90
N SER A 250 2.91 3.96 -5.93
CA SER A 250 3.03 3.60 -7.35
C SER A 250 2.13 2.43 -7.80
N GLY A 251 0.95 2.30 -7.18
CA GLY A 251 -0.13 1.41 -7.60
C GLY A 251 0.27 -0.08 -7.67
N PRO A 252 0.77 -0.71 -6.59
CA PRO A 252 1.20 -2.11 -6.62
C PRO A 252 0.06 -3.11 -6.86
N THR A 253 -1.18 -2.69 -6.60
CA THR A 253 -2.41 -3.47 -6.77
C THR A 253 -3.40 -2.78 -7.71
N VAL A 254 -2.91 -1.87 -8.55
CA VAL A 254 -3.71 -1.13 -9.54
C VAL A 254 -3.20 -1.55 -10.90
N ASP A 255 -4.11 -1.79 -11.85
CA ASP A 255 -3.68 -2.16 -13.19
C ASP A 255 -2.84 -1.07 -13.83
N PHE A 256 -1.88 -1.50 -14.65
CA PHE A 256 -0.95 -0.64 -15.33
C PHE A 256 -0.63 -1.25 -16.68
N GLN A 257 -1.00 -0.51 -17.72
CA GLN A 257 -0.60 -0.81 -19.08
C GLN A 257 0.88 -0.42 -19.22
N GLU A 258 1.75 -1.41 -19.38
CA GLU A 258 3.18 -1.15 -19.59
C GLU A 258 3.40 -0.57 -20.98
N ASP A 259 4.05 0.59 -21.04
CA ASP A 259 4.58 1.21 -22.26
C ASP A 259 6.04 1.60 -22.00
N PRO A 260 7.01 0.72 -22.36
CA PRO A 260 8.42 0.98 -22.15
C PRO A 260 8.92 2.27 -22.81
N ASP A 261 8.32 2.68 -23.92
CA ASP A 261 8.74 3.88 -24.66
C ASP A 261 8.44 5.14 -23.85
N GLU A 262 7.35 5.17 -23.08
CA GLU A 262 7.02 6.26 -22.16
C GLU A 262 8.13 6.47 -21.13
N ALA A 263 8.62 5.39 -20.51
CA ALA A 263 9.68 5.48 -19.51
C ALA A 263 11.02 5.93 -20.12
N ILE A 264 11.32 5.49 -21.35
CA ILE A 264 12.53 5.89 -22.08
C ILE A 264 12.45 7.38 -22.44
N GLN A 265 11.30 7.85 -22.95
CA GLN A 265 11.07 9.25 -23.29
C GLN A 265 11.23 10.16 -22.07
N VAL A 266 10.67 9.77 -20.93
CA VAL A 266 10.88 10.47 -19.66
C VAL A 266 12.38 10.56 -19.37
N GLY A 267 13.11 9.44 -19.40
CA GLY A 267 14.57 9.40 -19.19
C GLY A 267 15.35 10.37 -20.09
N GLN A 268 15.06 10.34 -21.38
CA GLN A 268 15.74 11.16 -22.39
C GLN A 268 15.46 12.66 -22.25
N SER A 269 14.27 13.03 -21.79
CA SER A 269 13.89 14.43 -21.59
C SER A 269 14.72 15.14 -20.51
N PHE A 270 15.25 14.40 -19.53
CA PHE A 270 16.06 14.94 -18.43
C PHE A 270 17.57 14.83 -18.66
N THR A 271 18.04 13.86 -19.43
CA THR A 271 19.45 13.85 -19.90
C THR A 271 19.73 15.03 -20.82
N SER A 272 18.78 15.37 -21.70
CA SER A 272 18.88 16.51 -22.61
C SER A 272 18.85 17.86 -21.88
N LYS A 273 18.07 18.00 -20.81
CA LYS A 273 17.98 19.24 -20.01
C LYS A 273 19.24 19.51 -19.16
N SER A 274 19.95 18.47 -18.71
CA SER A 274 21.22 18.64 -17.98
C SER A 274 22.33 19.25 -18.83
N PHE A 275 22.31 19.08 -20.16
CA PHE A 275 23.26 19.74 -21.06
C PHE A 275 23.06 21.26 -21.20
N TYR A 276 21.86 21.78 -20.92
CA TYR A 276 21.57 23.21 -21.01
C TYR A 276 21.79 23.97 -19.69
N LYS A 277 22.07 23.29 -18.57
CA LYS A 277 22.33 23.91 -17.26
C LYS A 277 23.81 24.00 -16.86
N CYS A 278 24.71 23.41 -17.65
CA CYS A 278 26.16 23.64 -17.56
C CYS A 278 26.60 24.57 -18.71
N LYS A 279 26.28 25.86 -18.59
CA LYS A 279 26.97 26.95 -19.29
C LYS A 279 27.02 28.16 -18.37
#